data_AF-A0A356TUH5-F1
#
_entry.id   AF-A0A356TUH5-F1
#
_cell.length_a   1.000
_cell.length_b   1.000
_cell.length_c   1.000
_cell.angle_alpha   90.00
_cell.angle_beta   90.00
_cell.angle_gamma   90.00
#
_symmetry.space_group_name_H-M   'P 1'
#
loop_
_entity.id
_entity.type
_entity.pdbx_description
1 polymer ?
#
loop_
_entity_poly.entity_id
_entity_poly.type
_entity_poly.pdbx_seq_one_letter_code
_entity_poly.pdbx_strand_id
1 'polypeptide(L)'
;ELGKRRFLLLGEVFVTRPEALAQYTALDQLDSAFAFDLKDRLINGVILEGRPPTEAVGALETNRVFFPASGQPEGIGVDPWSARAVFGDNHDVFRLRGELDDPLAVEIALTAVLTVDGIPVIYYGTEQGLDGTR
;
A
#
# COMPACT_ATOMS: atom_id res chain seq x y z
N GLU A 1 -7.17 -19.08 -20.05
CA GLU A 1 -7.95 -18.26 -19.08
C GLU A 1 -7.35 -18.52 -17.71
N LEU A 2 -6.91 -17.48 -16.97
CA LEU A 2 -6.26 -17.63 -15.65
C LEU A 2 -7.22 -18.12 -14.53
N GLY A 3 -8.44 -18.57 -14.87
CA GLY A 3 -9.45 -19.04 -13.92
C GLY A 3 -10.04 -17.95 -13.01
N LYS A 4 -9.65 -16.68 -13.21
CA LYS A 4 -10.11 -15.54 -12.44
C LYS A 4 -11.58 -15.25 -12.74
N ARG A 5 -12.46 -15.51 -11.77
CA ARG A 5 -13.89 -15.19 -11.81
C ARG A 5 -14.33 -14.65 -10.47
N ARG A 6 -14.44 -13.32 -10.36
CA ARG A 6 -14.83 -12.60 -9.15
C ARG A 6 -13.92 -12.89 -7.95
N PHE A 7 -12.61 -12.99 -8.20
CA PHE A 7 -11.58 -13.13 -7.19
C PHE A 7 -10.58 -11.98 -7.29
N LEU A 8 -10.09 -11.53 -6.13
CA LEU A 8 -9.01 -10.54 -6.04
C LEU A 8 -7.71 -11.15 -6.53
N LEU A 9 -7.15 -10.59 -7.60
CA LEU A 9 -5.79 -10.81 -8.02
C LEU A 9 -4.94 -9.61 -7.59
N LEU A 10 -4.31 -9.76 -6.43
CA LEU A 10 -3.40 -8.79 -5.84
C LEU A 10 -1.97 -9.08 -6.30
N GLY A 11 -1.29 -8.08 -6.87
CA GLY A 11 0.12 -8.19 -7.22
C GLY A 11 1.04 -7.44 -6.27
N GLU A 12 2.22 -8.01 -6.07
CA GLU A 12 3.35 -7.32 -5.46
C GLU A 12 4.23 -6.74 -6.56
N VAL A 13 4.14 -5.42 -6.74
CA VAL A 13 4.90 -4.69 -7.76
C VAL A 13 5.81 -3.71 -7.04
N PHE A 14 7.11 -4.02 -6.97
CA PHE A 14 8.12 -3.24 -6.25
C PHE A 14 8.47 -1.93 -6.97
N VAL A 15 7.52 -1.00 -7.06
CA VAL A 15 7.69 0.33 -7.66
C VAL A 15 6.97 1.38 -6.81
N THR A 16 7.62 2.53 -6.60
CA THR A 16 7.04 3.66 -5.83
C THR A 16 6.50 4.78 -6.71
N ARG A 17 6.72 4.71 -8.03
CA ARG A 17 6.15 5.68 -8.99
C ARG A 17 4.71 5.26 -9.33
N PRO A 18 3.70 6.10 -9.08
CA PRO A 18 2.30 5.71 -9.24
C PRO A 18 1.93 5.40 -10.69
N GLU A 19 2.53 6.09 -11.67
CA GLU A 19 2.29 5.83 -13.09
C GLU A 19 2.83 4.45 -13.50
N ALA A 20 3.96 4.05 -12.91
CA ALA A 20 4.52 2.72 -13.14
C ALA A 20 3.68 1.64 -12.46
N LEU A 21 3.20 1.90 -11.24
CA LEU A 21 2.31 0.98 -10.52
C LEU A 21 1.00 0.75 -11.27
N ALA A 22 0.39 1.83 -11.78
CA ALA A 22 -0.87 1.78 -12.50
C ALA A 22 -0.82 0.96 -13.81
N GLN A 23 0.36 0.82 -14.43
CA GLN A 23 0.52 -0.02 -15.63
C GLN A 23 0.21 -1.50 -15.35
N TYR A 24 0.46 -1.97 -14.13
CA TYR A 24 0.20 -3.36 -13.72
C TYR A 24 -1.24 -3.63 -13.33
N THR A 25 -2.04 -2.56 -13.16
CA THR A 25 -3.48 -2.64 -12.89
C THR A 25 -4.31 -2.08 -14.04
N ALA A 26 -3.71 -1.87 -15.21
CA ALA A 26 -4.41 -1.53 -16.44
C ALA A 26 -5.44 -2.60 -16.82
N LEU A 27 -6.32 -2.30 -17.77
CA LEU A 27 -7.36 -3.23 -18.21
C LEU A 27 -6.77 -4.60 -18.58
N ASP A 28 -7.44 -5.67 -18.14
CA ASP A 28 -7.05 -7.08 -18.30
C ASP A 28 -5.76 -7.48 -17.56
N GLN A 29 -5.32 -6.70 -16.56
CA GLN A 29 -4.21 -7.02 -15.67
C GLN A 29 -4.70 -7.37 -14.24
N LEU A 30 -3.90 -7.05 -13.22
CA LEU A 30 -4.22 -7.25 -11.81
C LEU A 30 -5.43 -6.39 -11.39
N ASP A 31 -6.20 -6.84 -10.39
CA ASP A 31 -7.24 -5.99 -9.81
C ASP A 31 -6.66 -4.90 -8.93
N SER A 32 -5.53 -5.21 -8.27
CA SER A 32 -4.92 -4.36 -7.26
C SER A 32 -3.43 -4.68 -7.12
N ALA A 33 -2.71 -3.77 -6.48
CA ALA A 33 -1.33 -3.97 -6.09
C ALA A 33 -1.08 -3.42 -4.67
N PHE A 34 0.00 -3.87 -4.04
CA PHE A 34 0.54 -3.22 -2.84
C PHE A 34 0.88 -1.76 -3.14
N ALA A 35 0.41 -0.87 -2.27
CA ALA A 35 0.54 0.57 -2.41
C ALA A 35 1.94 1.05 -1.97
N PHE A 36 2.98 0.64 -2.70
CA PHE A 36 4.37 1.01 -2.42
C PHE A 36 4.59 2.53 -2.51
N ASP A 37 3.86 3.24 -3.38
CA ASP A 37 3.89 4.70 -3.46
C ASP A 37 3.33 5.36 -2.18
N LEU A 38 2.23 4.84 -1.63
CA LEU A 38 1.68 5.28 -0.35
C LEU A 38 2.59 4.93 0.83
N LYS A 39 3.15 3.71 0.87
CA LYS A 39 4.13 3.33 1.89
C LYS A 39 5.32 4.28 1.89
N ASP A 40 5.92 4.52 0.71
CA ASP A 40 7.09 5.39 0.58
C ASP A 40 6.79 6.83 1.04
N ARG A 41 5.67 7.41 0.59
CA ARG A 41 5.36 8.82 0.85
C ARG A 41 4.78 9.08 2.22
N LEU A 42 3.79 8.31 2.65
CA LEU A 42 3.09 8.54 3.91
C LEU A 42 3.79 7.85 5.08
N ILE A 43 3.97 6.54 4.98
CA ILE A 43 4.49 5.74 6.11
C ILE A 43 5.95 6.08 6.34
N ASN A 44 6.82 5.78 5.38
CA ASN A 44 8.25 6.00 5.51
C ASN A 44 8.59 7.50 5.53
N GLY A 45 8.15 8.24 4.51
CA GLY A 45 8.49 9.66 4.38
C GLY A 45 7.94 10.54 5.51
N VAL A 46 6.62 10.65 5.63
CA VAL A 46 6.01 11.62 6.57
C VAL A 46 6.04 11.11 8.01
N ILE A 47 5.58 9.88 8.26
CA ILE A 47 5.38 9.39 9.63
C ILE A 47 6.69 8.96 10.26
N LEU A 48 7.52 8.20 9.55
CA LEU A 48 8.77 7.68 10.12
C LEU A 48 9.92 8.70 10.00
N GLU A 49 10.12 9.31 8.83
CA GLU A 49 11.25 10.21 8.60
C GLU A 49 10.95 11.70 8.89
N GLY A 50 9.69 12.06 9.16
CA GLY A 50 9.29 13.44 9.46
C GLY A 50 9.33 14.40 8.26
N ARG A 51 9.19 13.89 7.03
CA ARG A 51 9.08 14.73 5.82
C ARG A 51 7.80 15.58 5.83
N PRO A 52 7.75 16.70 5.09
CA PRO A 52 6.57 17.55 5.03
C PRO A 52 5.30 16.78 4.62
N PRO A 53 4.15 16.96 5.31
CA PRO A 53 2.89 16.26 4.99
C PRO A 53 2.40 16.47 3.54
N THR A 54 2.79 17.59 2.91
CA THR A 54 2.50 17.87 1.51
C THR A 54 3.05 16.81 0.55
N GLU A 55 4.09 16.06 0.93
CA GLU A 55 4.62 14.97 0.10
C GLU A 55 3.68 13.76 0.00
N ALA A 56 2.79 13.56 0.97
CA ALA A 56 1.83 12.44 0.98
C ALA A 56 0.55 12.72 0.19
N VAL A 57 0.26 13.98 -0.15
CA VAL A 57 -0.99 14.39 -0.86
C VAL A 57 -1.17 13.61 -2.16
N GLY A 58 -0.09 13.41 -2.90
CA GLY A 58 -0.12 12.61 -4.13
C GLY A 58 -0.65 11.20 -3.89
N ALA A 59 -0.01 10.47 -2.98
CA ALA A 59 -0.35 9.09 -2.69
C ALA A 59 -1.68 8.91 -1.94
N LEU A 60 -2.17 9.95 -1.26
CA LEU A 60 -3.47 9.94 -0.59
C LEU A 60 -4.64 10.26 -1.52
N GLU A 61 -4.43 11.15 -2.50
CA GLU A 61 -5.54 11.75 -3.24
C GLU A 61 -5.31 11.81 -4.75
N THR A 62 -4.25 12.48 -5.21
CA THR A 62 -4.18 12.91 -6.62
C THR A 62 -3.60 11.86 -7.58
N ASN A 63 -2.79 10.91 -7.09
CA ASN A 63 -2.25 9.82 -7.90
C ASN A 63 -3.34 8.90 -8.47
N ARG A 64 -4.57 8.95 -7.92
CA ARG A 64 -5.75 8.25 -8.46
C ARG A 64 -5.91 8.46 -9.97
N VAL A 65 -5.52 9.62 -10.49
CA VAL A 65 -5.61 9.96 -11.92
C VAL A 65 -4.88 8.98 -12.84
N PHE A 66 -3.86 8.27 -12.32
CA PHE A 66 -3.10 7.31 -13.10
C PHE A 66 -3.76 5.93 -13.21
N PHE A 67 -4.71 5.62 -12.33
CA PHE A 67 -5.35 4.31 -12.24
C PHE A 67 -6.66 4.28 -13.04
N PRO A 68 -7.06 3.10 -13.55
CA PRO A 68 -8.38 2.94 -14.13
C PRO A 68 -9.48 3.35 -13.14
N ALA A 69 -10.51 4.04 -13.63
CA ALA A 69 -11.64 4.47 -12.81
C ALA A 69 -12.71 3.36 -12.63
N SER A 70 -12.47 2.16 -13.15
CA SER A 70 -13.36 1.01 -13.07
C SER A 70 -12.58 -0.25 -12.71
N GLY A 71 -13.25 -1.21 -12.06
CA GLY A 71 -12.66 -2.52 -11.78
C GLY A 71 -12.43 -3.38 -13.02
N GLN A 72 -11.64 -4.44 -12.86
CA GLN A 72 -11.35 -5.39 -13.93
C GLN A 72 -12.60 -6.19 -14.34
N PRO A 73 -12.74 -6.57 -15.62
CA PRO A 73 -13.72 -7.57 -16.07
C PRO A 73 -13.57 -8.86 -15.27
N GLU A 74 -14.69 -9.41 -14.77
CA GLU A 74 -14.70 -10.58 -13.87
C GLU A 74 -13.79 -10.43 -12.64
N GLY A 75 -13.45 -9.18 -12.26
CA GLY A 75 -12.70 -8.85 -11.06
C GLY A 75 -13.60 -8.65 -9.85
N ILE A 76 -13.11 -7.87 -8.89
CA ILE A 76 -13.81 -7.61 -7.62
C ILE A 76 -14.85 -6.48 -7.69
N GLY A 77 -15.04 -5.87 -8.85
CA GLY A 77 -16.01 -4.77 -9.04
C GLY A 77 -15.61 -3.43 -8.42
N VAL A 78 -14.36 -3.29 -7.98
CA VAL A 78 -13.78 -2.07 -7.39
C VAL A 78 -12.59 -1.65 -8.25
N ASP A 79 -12.38 -0.34 -8.41
CA ASP A 79 -11.24 0.19 -9.15
C ASP A 79 -9.90 -0.05 -8.41
N PRO A 80 -8.77 -0.19 -9.13
CA PRO A 80 -7.51 -0.55 -8.51
C PRO A 80 -6.99 0.42 -7.46
N TRP A 81 -7.31 1.72 -7.58
CA TRP A 81 -6.94 2.72 -6.57
C TRP A 81 -7.67 2.47 -5.26
N SER A 82 -9.00 2.31 -5.30
CA SER A 82 -9.80 2.01 -4.11
C SER A 82 -9.54 0.61 -3.53
N ALA A 83 -9.06 -0.33 -4.36
CA ALA A 83 -8.72 -1.69 -3.93
C ALA A 83 -7.25 -1.87 -3.49
N ARG A 84 -6.43 -0.81 -3.47
CA ARG A 84 -4.99 -0.90 -3.18
C ARG A 84 -4.71 -1.54 -1.82
N ALA A 85 -3.67 -2.37 -1.74
CA ALA A 85 -3.27 -2.97 -0.47
C ALA A 85 -2.34 -2.02 0.30
N VAL A 86 -2.86 -1.47 1.40
CA VAL A 86 -2.14 -0.52 2.28
C VAL A 86 -1.38 -1.31 3.34
N PHE A 87 -0.08 -1.06 3.45
CA PHE A 87 0.80 -1.80 4.35
C PHE A 87 1.92 -0.91 4.88
N GLY A 88 2.45 -1.27 6.05
CA GLY A 88 3.60 -0.59 6.65
C GLY A 88 4.89 -1.40 6.54
N ASP A 89 4.81 -2.72 6.60
CA ASP A 89 5.93 -3.65 6.50
C ASP A 89 5.51 -5.01 5.90
N ASN A 90 6.49 -5.80 5.49
CA ASN A 90 6.33 -7.16 4.99
C ASN A 90 7.63 -7.97 5.19
N HIS A 91 7.79 -9.08 4.48
CA HIS A 91 8.97 -9.95 4.59
C HIS A 91 10.20 -9.44 3.80
N ASP A 92 10.03 -8.48 2.90
CA ASP A 92 11.07 -7.97 2.00
C ASP A 92 11.50 -6.53 2.30
N VAL A 93 10.79 -5.85 3.22
CA VAL A 93 11.11 -4.50 3.70
C VAL A 93 11.32 -4.52 5.23
N PHE A 94 11.93 -3.47 5.78
CA PHE A 94 12.14 -3.41 7.22
C PHE A 94 10.81 -3.39 7.99
N ARG A 95 10.83 -3.97 9.19
CA ARG A 95 9.71 -3.93 10.14
C ARG A 95 9.49 -2.49 10.61
N LEU A 96 8.23 -2.10 10.84
CA LEU A 96 7.91 -0.76 11.36
C LEU A 96 8.66 -0.46 12.67
N ARG A 97 8.74 -1.44 13.58
CA ARG A 97 9.48 -1.29 14.84
C ARG A 97 11.00 -1.36 14.67
N GLY A 98 11.49 -1.94 13.58
CA GLY A 98 12.92 -1.98 13.24
C GLY A 98 13.42 -0.68 12.60
N GLU A 99 12.54 0.13 12.02
CA GLU A 99 12.92 1.39 11.37
C GLU A 99 13.10 2.55 12.37
N LEU A 100 12.40 2.56 13.52
CA LEU A 100 12.48 3.64 14.51
C LEU A 100 12.33 3.20 15.97
N ASP A 101 13.10 3.85 16.84
CA ASP A 101 12.98 3.71 18.29
C ASP A 101 11.76 4.44 18.88
N ASP A 102 11.04 5.28 18.13
CA ASP A 102 9.85 6.02 18.60
C ASP A 102 8.56 5.16 18.51
N PRO A 103 7.98 4.72 19.65
CA PRO A 103 6.75 3.91 19.64
C PRO A 103 5.54 4.67 19.08
N LEU A 104 5.47 5.99 19.27
CA LEU A 104 4.35 6.80 18.81
C LEU A 104 4.28 6.83 17.28
N ALA A 105 5.43 6.93 16.60
CA ALA A 105 5.49 6.89 15.14
C ALA A 105 4.97 5.56 14.58
N VAL A 106 5.28 4.44 15.24
CA VAL A 106 4.78 3.10 14.86
C VAL A 106 3.26 3.01 15.05
N GLU A 107 2.72 3.53 16.15
CA GLU A 107 1.27 3.57 16.38
C GLU A 107 0.54 4.45 15.36
N ILE A 108 1.11 5.60 14.99
CA ILE A 108 0.58 6.47 13.94
C ILE A 108 0.64 5.77 12.57
N ALA A 109 1.74 5.07 12.25
CA ALA A 109 1.86 4.30 11.02
C ALA A 109 0.78 3.20 10.92
N LEU A 110 0.56 2.44 12.00
CA LEU A 110 -0.50 1.43 12.07
C LEU A 110 -1.90 2.04 11.98
N THR A 111 -2.11 3.20 12.61
CA THR A 111 -3.36 3.96 12.48
C THR A 111 -3.60 4.34 11.01
N ALA A 112 -2.58 4.81 10.30
CA ALA A 112 -2.68 5.13 8.89
C ALA A 112 -3.00 3.88 8.04
N VAL A 113 -2.31 2.75 8.28
CA VAL A 113 -2.58 1.48 7.59
C VAL A 113 -4.04 1.04 7.75
N LEU A 114 -4.61 1.23 8.94
CA LEU A 114 -5.98 0.80 9.26
C LEU A 114 -7.08 1.78 8.86
N THR A 115 -6.74 3.05 8.58
CA THR A 115 -7.75 4.11 8.37
C THR A 115 -7.68 4.80 7.01
N VAL A 116 -6.55 4.71 6.29
CA VAL A 116 -6.48 5.17 4.90
C VAL A 116 -7.29 4.25 4.00
N ASP A 117 -7.98 4.84 3.02
CA ASP A 117 -8.75 4.12 2.01
C ASP A 117 -7.91 3.02 1.32
N GLY A 118 -8.49 1.83 1.18
CA GLY A 118 -7.82 0.63 0.65
C GLY A 118 -8.04 -0.60 1.53
N ILE A 119 -7.33 -1.68 1.19
CA ILE A 119 -7.34 -2.94 1.93
C ILE A 119 -6.18 -2.91 2.94
N PRO A 120 -6.43 -2.88 4.26
CA PRO A 120 -5.37 -2.89 5.25
C PRO A 120 -4.67 -4.26 5.29
N VAL A 121 -3.34 -4.25 5.25
CA VAL A 121 -2.50 -5.44 5.37
C VAL A 121 -1.51 -5.25 6.51
N ILE A 122 -1.59 -6.14 7.50
CA ILE A 122 -0.67 -6.22 8.63
C ILE A 122 0.17 -7.48 8.46
N TYR A 123 1.49 -7.34 8.48
CA TYR A 123 2.39 -8.48 8.44
C TYR A 123 2.49 -9.14 9.82
N TYR A 124 2.53 -10.47 9.87
CA TYR A 124 2.50 -11.20 11.13
C TYR A 124 3.66 -10.77 12.04
N GLY A 125 3.36 -10.55 13.31
CA GLY A 125 4.34 -10.08 14.31
C GLY A 125 4.46 -8.56 14.40
N THR A 126 3.93 -7.79 13.45
CA THR A 126 3.86 -6.33 13.56
C THR A 126 2.97 -5.93 14.75
N GLU A 127 1.90 -6.68 15.01
CA GLU A 127 1.04 -6.54 16.18
C GLU A 127 1.72 -6.87 17.51
N GLN A 128 2.84 -7.60 17.47
CA GLN A 128 3.68 -7.93 18.64
C GLN A 128 4.89 -7.00 18.77
N GLY A 129 5.04 -6.03 17.86
CA GLY A 129 6.20 -5.13 17.84
C GLY A 129 7.51 -5.85 17.48
N LEU A 130 7.47 -6.91 16.66
CA LEU A 130 8.69 -7.54 16.17
C LEU A 130 9.52 -6.54 15.34
N ASP A 131 10.82 -6.47 15.62
CA ASP A 131 11.75 -5.50 15.02
C ASP A 131 12.58 -6.07 13.86
N GLY A 132 12.48 -7.39 13.60
CA GLY A 132 13.21 -8.06 12.52
C GLY A 132 14.68 -8.37 12.85
N THR A 133 15.11 -8.21 14.11
CA THR A 133 16.48 -8.49 14.55
C THR A 133 16.64 -9.83 15.29
N ARG A 134 15.53 -10.53 15.54
CA ARG A 134 15.47 -11.80 16.28
C ARG A 134 14.44 -12.76 15.72
#